data_AF-A0A2A4M662-F1
#
_entry.id   AF-A0A2A4M662-F1
#
_cell.length_a   1.000
_cell.length_b   1.000
_cell.length_c   1.000
_cell.angle_alpha   90.00
_cell.angle_beta   90.00
_cell.angle_gamma   90.00
#
_symmetry.space_group_name_H-M   'P 1'
#
loop_
_entity.id
_entity.type
_entity.pdbx_description
1 polymer ?
#
loop_
_entity_poly.entity_id
_entity_poly.type
_entity_poly.pdbx_seq_one_letter_code
_entity_poly.pdbx_strand_id
1 'polypeptide(L)'
;MNTLISNECCRAVEKFCLRALLISFGILILNSFSIVIIWDKVTVFHGAMFGIEETRMEQFTYDATLVLYLLMFGFKAAAFLLFGIPWLILRFSSVFRVKN
;
A
#
# COMPACT_ATOMS: atom_id res chain seq x y z
N MET A 1 24.30 29.83 -1.55
CA MET A 1 23.11 29.66 -0.69
C MET A 1 22.09 28.66 -1.24
N ASN A 2 21.93 28.50 -2.57
CA ASN A 2 20.94 27.59 -3.17
C ASN A 2 21.21 26.07 -3.01
N THR A 3 22.48 25.65 -2.97
CA THR A 3 22.84 24.21 -2.98
C THR A 3 22.61 23.52 -1.63
N LEU A 4 22.83 24.24 -0.54
CA LEU A 4 22.68 23.71 0.83
C LEU A 4 21.20 23.49 1.19
N ILE A 5 20.34 24.47 0.87
CA ILE A 5 18.88 24.40 1.07
C ILE A 5 18.26 23.30 0.21
N SER A 6 18.69 23.17 -1.05
CA SER A 6 18.22 22.10 -1.95
C SER A 6 18.56 20.70 -1.42
N ASN A 7 19.76 20.52 -0.85
CA ASN A 7 20.19 19.24 -0.29
C ASN A 7 19.41 18.85 0.97
N GLU A 8 19.18 19.81 1.89
CA GLU A 8 18.37 19.56 3.07
C GLU A 8 16.93 19.18 2.71
N CYS A 9 16.35 19.84 1.71
CA CYS A 9 15.04 19.50 1.16
C CYS A 9 15.03 18.07 0.59
N CYS A 10 15.99 17.71 -0.27
CA CYS A 10 16.10 16.35 -0.81
C CYS A 10 16.21 15.29 0.29
N ARG A 11 17.00 15.56 1.35
CA ARG A 11 17.15 14.65 2.49
C ARG A 11 15.89 14.55 3.34
N ALA A 12 15.12 15.63 3.47
CA ALA A 12 13.83 15.61 4.15
C ALA A 12 12.81 14.77 3.37
N VAL A 13 12.74 14.97 2.04
CA VAL A 13 11.87 14.19 1.15
C VAL A 13 12.26 12.71 1.13
N GLU A 14 13.55 12.37 1.07
CA GLU A 14 14.03 10.99 1.17
C GLU A 14 13.52 10.30 2.43
N LYS A 15 13.67 10.95 3.60
CA LYS A 15 13.20 10.42 4.88
C LYS A 15 11.67 10.28 4.91
N PHE A 16 10.96 11.25 4.34
CA PHE A 16 9.50 11.18 4.23
C PHE A 16 9.07 10.00 3.38
N CYS A 17 9.62 9.84 2.18
CA CYS A 17 9.31 8.74 1.28
C CYS A 17 9.59 7.38 1.94
N LEU A 18 10.72 7.23 2.65
CA LEU A 18 11.00 5.99 3.37
C LEU A 18 9.96 5.71 4.47
N ARG A 19 9.62 6.71 5.29
CA ARG A 19 8.64 6.56 6.38
C ARG A 19 7.26 6.24 5.82
N ALA A 20 6.82 6.96 4.79
CA ALA A 20 5.55 6.73 4.13
C ALA A 20 5.48 5.30 3.55
N LEU A 21 6.54 4.85 2.89
CA LEU A 21 6.63 3.48 2.37
C LEU A 21 6.50 2.43 3.48
N LEU A 22 7.22 2.60 4.61
CA LEU A 22 7.14 1.68 5.75
C LEU A 22 5.75 1.68 6.39
N ILE A 23 5.11 2.85 6.54
CA ILE A 23 3.74 2.96 7.05
C ILE A 23 2.77 2.26 6.09
N SER A 24 2.90 2.45 4.78
CA SER A 24 2.08 1.76 3.78
C SER A 24 2.22 0.24 3.91
N PHE A 25 3.44 -0.29 4.06
CA PHE A 25 3.62 -1.72 4.31
C PHE A 25 3.02 -2.18 5.64
N GLY A 26 3.14 -1.40 6.71
CA GLY A 26 2.51 -1.70 7.99
C GLY A 26 0.98 -1.80 7.88
N ILE A 27 0.34 -0.85 7.18
CA ILE A 27 -1.10 -0.88 6.91
C ILE A 27 -1.47 -2.11 6.08
N LEU A 28 -0.69 -2.42 5.04
CA LEU A 28 -0.93 -3.58 4.18
C LEU A 28 -0.90 -4.88 4.98
N ILE A 29 0.11 -5.07 5.83
CA ILE A 29 0.25 -6.23 6.70
C ILE A 29 -0.93 -6.34 7.66
N LEU A 30 -1.30 -5.24 8.32
CA LEU A 30 -2.43 -5.21 9.24
C LEU A 30 -3.74 -5.59 8.52
N ASN A 31 -3.98 -5.04 7.33
CA ASN A 31 -5.15 -5.36 6.52
C ASN A 31 -5.19 -6.85 6.14
N SER A 32 -4.06 -7.43 5.72
CA SER A 32 -3.96 -8.86 5.43
C SER A 32 -4.34 -9.73 6.63
N PHE A 33 -3.84 -9.40 7.82
CA PHE A 33 -4.18 -10.15 9.03
C PHE A 33 -5.64 -9.97 9.44
N SER A 34 -6.17 -8.75 9.35
CA SER A 34 -7.57 -8.48 9.68
C SER A 34 -8.49 -9.35 8.83
N ILE A 35 -8.26 -9.44 7.52
CA ILE A 35 -9.18 -10.18 6.64
C ILE A 35 -9.19 -11.68 6.88
N VAL A 36 -8.07 -12.28 7.28
CA VAL A 36 -8.05 -13.69 7.71
C VAL A 36 -8.95 -13.91 8.94
N ILE A 37 -9.01 -12.94 9.85
CA ILE A 37 -9.83 -13.02 11.08
C ILE A 37 -11.32 -12.79 10.78
N ILE A 38 -11.66 -11.86 9.88
CA ILE A 38 -13.05 -11.45 9.60
C ILE A 38 -13.59 -12.01 8.27
N TRP A 39 -12.99 -13.06 7.74
CA TRP A 39 -13.29 -13.61 6.41
C TRP A 39 -14.78 -13.82 6.13
N ASP A 40 -15.46 -14.54 7.02
CA ASP A 40 -16.88 -14.87 6.84
C ASP A 40 -17.76 -13.60 6.78
N LYS A 41 -17.40 -12.58 7.56
CA LYS A 41 -18.11 -11.29 7.56
C LYS A 41 -17.88 -10.53 6.25
N VAL A 42 -16.69 -10.61 5.68
CA VAL A 42 -16.36 -9.98 4.39
C VAL A 42 -17.15 -10.63 3.25
N THR A 43 -17.25 -11.95 3.24
CA THR A 43 -18.02 -12.69 2.23
C THR A 43 -19.51 -12.35 2.29
N VAL A 44 -20.09 -12.28 3.49
CA VAL A 44 -21.49 -11.85 3.68
C VAL A 44 -21.71 -10.40 3.22
N PHE A 45 -20.79 -9.49 3.58
CA PHE A 45 -20.89 -8.09 3.16
C PHE A 45 -20.83 -7.93 1.63
N HIS A 46 -19.92 -8.63 0.96
CA HIS A 46 -19.85 -8.62 -0.49
C HIS A 46 -21.07 -9.28 -1.15
N GLY A 47 -21.57 -10.39 -0.61
CA GLY A 47 -22.79 -11.01 -1.09
C GLY A 47 -23.99 -10.05 -1.02
N ALA A 48 -24.13 -9.32 0.08
CA ALA A 48 -25.16 -8.28 0.23
C ALA A 48 -24.99 -7.14 -0.78
N MET A 49 -23.76 -6.67 -1.02
CA MET A 49 -23.45 -5.66 -2.05
C MET A 49 -23.83 -6.13 -3.47
N PHE A 50 -23.68 -7.43 -3.75
CA PHE A 50 -24.10 -8.02 -5.03
C PHE A 50 -25.59 -8.37 -5.08
N GLY A 51 -26.37 -8.04 -4.04
CA GLY A 51 -27.81 -8.27 -3.99
C GLY A 51 -28.20 -9.73 -3.74
N ILE A 52 -27.29 -10.54 -3.17
CA ILE A 52 -27.61 -11.92 -2.81
C ILE A 52 -28.52 -11.92 -1.57
N GLU A 53 -29.67 -12.59 -1.70
CA GLU A 53 -30.60 -12.80 -0.58
C GLU A 53 -29.92 -13.61 0.53
N GLU A 54 -30.20 -13.26 1.79
CA GLU A 54 -29.60 -13.91 2.96
C GLU A 54 -29.81 -15.44 2.97
N THR A 55 -30.97 -15.90 2.51
CA THR A 55 -31.31 -17.33 2.37
C THR A 55 -30.48 -18.06 1.31
N ARG A 56 -29.83 -17.34 0.40
CA ARG A 56 -28.96 -17.87 -0.64
C ARG A 56 -27.47 -17.62 -0.37
N MET A 57 -27.13 -16.98 0.75
CA MET A 57 -25.73 -16.67 1.08
C MET A 57 -24.86 -17.92 1.26
N GLU A 58 -25.41 -19.02 1.75
CA GLU A 58 -24.65 -20.28 1.87
C GLU A 58 -24.27 -20.89 0.50
N GLN A 59 -24.98 -20.51 -0.56
CA GLN A 59 -24.72 -20.95 -1.93
C GLN A 59 -23.79 -19.97 -2.69
N PHE A 60 -23.51 -18.80 -2.10
CA PHE A 60 -22.65 -17.79 -2.70
C PHE A 60 -21.18 -18.17 -2.52
N THR A 61 -20.60 -18.71 -3.59
CA THR A 61 -19.16 -18.96 -3.67
C THR A 61 -18.47 -17.72 -4.21
N TYR A 62 -17.73 -17.04 -3.34
CA TYR A 62 -16.98 -15.85 -3.69
C TYR A 62 -15.54 -16.00 -3.24
N ASP A 63 -14.63 -15.89 -4.20
CA ASP A 63 -13.21 -15.91 -3.92
C ASP A 63 -12.78 -14.53 -3.39
N ALA A 64 -13.10 -14.26 -2.11
CA ALA A 64 -12.66 -13.05 -1.43
C ALA A 64 -11.12 -12.95 -1.38
N THR A 65 -10.43 -14.08 -1.60
CA THR A 65 -8.96 -14.16 -1.61
C THR A 65 -8.42 -13.46 -2.84
N LEU A 66 -9.03 -13.73 -4.00
CA LEU A 66 -8.64 -13.11 -5.25
C LEU A 66 -8.82 -11.59 -5.22
N VAL A 67 -9.96 -11.11 -4.71
CA VAL A 67 -10.23 -9.67 -4.60
C VAL A 67 -9.29 -9.01 -3.60
N LEU A 68 -9.00 -9.69 -2.48
CA LEU A 68 -7.98 -9.25 -1.53
C LEU A 68 -6.60 -9.15 -2.19
N TYR A 69 -6.17 -10.18 -2.93
CA TYR A 69 -4.88 -10.16 -3.61
C TYR A 69 -4.78 -9.01 -4.60
N LEU A 70 -5.85 -8.74 -5.34
CA LEU A 70 -5.90 -7.62 -6.28
C LEU A 70 -5.79 -6.26 -5.56
N LEU A 71 -6.53 -6.08 -4.45
CA LEU A 71 -6.46 -4.88 -3.64
C LEU A 71 -5.06 -4.69 -3.03
N MET A 72 -4.49 -5.75 -2.47
CA MET A 72 -3.15 -5.75 -1.90
C MET A 72 -2.09 -5.42 -2.96
N PHE A 73 -2.22 -6.00 -4.15
CA PHE A 73 -1.34 -5.71 -5.28
C PHE A 73 -1.44 -4.23 -5.67
N GLY A 74 -2.65 -3.70 -5.85
CA GLY A 74 -2.85 -2.30 -6.21
C GLY A 74 -2.28 -1.33 -5.18
N PHE A 75 -2.54 -1.60 -3.89
CA PHE A 75 -2.00 -0.78 -2.80
C PHE A 75 -0.46 -0.84 -2.73
N LYS A 76 0.12 -2.04 -2.85
CA LYS A 76 1.58 -2.22 -2.87
C LYS A 76 2.20 -1.49 -4.06
N ALA A 77 1.60 -1.61 -5.24
CA ALA A 77 2.05 -0.91 -6.44
C ALA A 77 2.00 0.61 -6.25
N ALA A 78 0.90 1.14 -5.73
CA ALA A 78 0.76 2.57 -5.43
C ALA A 78 1.80 3.06 -4.42
N ALA A 79 2.03 2.31 -3.33
CA ALA A 79 3.05 2.65 -2.34
C ALA A 79 4.47 2.70 -2.94
N PHE A 80 4.80 1.75 -3.82
CA PHE A 80 6.07 1.77 -4.53
C PHE A 80 6.17 2.94 -5.52
N LEU A 81 5.14 3.22 -6.31
CA LEU A 81 5.16 4.31 -7.27
C LEU A 81 5.28 5.68 -6.59
N LEU A 82 4.54 5.89 -5.49
CA LEU A 82 4.48 7.18 -4.80
C LEU A 82 5.64 7.41 -3.83
N PHE A 83 6.19 6.36 -3.23
CA PHE A 83 7.19 6.50 -2.17
C PHE A 83 8.45 5.69 -2.42
N GLY A 84 8.33 4.46 -2.92
CA GLY A 84 9.48 3.59 -3.19
C GLY A 84 10.41 4.13 -4.28
N ILE A 85 9.86 4.43 -5.46
CA ILE A 85 10.63 4.96 -6.60
C ILE A 85 11.26 6.32 -6.24
N PRO A 86 10.53 7.30 -5.70
CA PRO A 86 11.13 8.56 -5.26
C PRO A 86 12.24 8.36 -4.22
N TRP A 87 12.05 7.47 -3.25
CA TRP A 87 13.10 7.15 -2.27
C TRP A 87 14.34 6.56 -2.93
N LEU A 88 14.19 5.59 -3.85
CA LEU A 88 15.31 4.99 -4.58
C LEU A 88 16.07 6.03 -5.42
N ILE A 89 15.34 6.89 -6.13
CA ILE A 89 15.94 7.96 -6.95
C ILE A 89 16.74 8.91 -6.05
N LEU A 90 16.16 9.38 -4.95
CA LEU A 90 16.84 10.30 -4.02
C LEU A 90 18.04 9.66 -3.34
N ARG A 91 17.96 8.38 -2.96
CA ARG A 91 19.03 7.66 -2.26
C ARG A 91 20.21 7.33 -3.17
N PHE A 92 19.94 6.91 -4.40
CA PHE A 92 20.95 6.30 -5.26
C PHE A 92 21.40 7.16 -6.44
N SER A 93 20.61 8.14 -6.88
CA SER A 93 21.01 9.00 -7.99
C SER A 93 22.26 9.80 -7.65
N SER A 94 23.25 9.76 -8.53
CA SER A 94 24.47 10.57 -8.44
C SER A 94 24.18 12.07 -8.57
N VAL A 95 23.06 12.44 -9.19
CA VAL A 95 22.62 13.84 -9.36
C VAL A 95 22.32 14.49 -8.01
N PHE A 96 21.78 13.73 -7.06
CA PHE A 96 21.43 14.21 -5.72
C PHE A 96 22.52 13.91 -4.68
N ARG A 97 23.60 13.22 -5.07
CA ARG A 97 24.69 12.83 -4.16
C ARG A 97 25.84 13.82 -4.31
N VAL A 98 26.04 14.66 -3.28
CA VAL A 98 27.24 15.50 -3.20
C VAL A 98 28.46 14.58 -3.07
N LYS A 99 29.39 14.63 -4.02
CA LYS A 99 30.74 14.08 -3.83
C LYS A 99 31.38 14.92 -2.71
N ASN A 100 31.58 14.31 -1.55
CA ASN A 100 32.50 14.84 -0.55
C ASN A 100 33.92 14.89 -1.12
#